data_AF-A0A817PR71-F1
#
_entry.id   AF-A0A817PR71-F1
#
_cell.length_a   1.000
_cell.length_b   1.000
_cell.length_c   1.000
_cell.angle_alpha   90.00
_cell.angle_beta   90.00
_cell.angle_gamma   90.00
#
_symmetry.space_group_name_H-M   'P 1'
#
loop_
_entity.id
_entity.type
_entity.pdbx_description
1 polymer ?
#
loop_
_entity_poly.entity_id
_entity_poly.type
_entity_poly.pdbx_seq_one_letter_code
_entity_poly.pdbx_strand_id
1 'polypeptide(L)'
;MSSTTVENSSVMKDNKHYNLNSKSQLAAIQQSFVYIEKAVEQHNVSLNPIDIFFIVDYGCSQGANSVVAIQTIIQAIQRKYGTITSDKICTVLNDLPSNDWLTLFQTFARLSFSCLASGKSFYEQILPSNTVQFGYTSTAIHWLSKKPCNLSRHCFAFAGQSTDEEKTMWGKQAAEDYELFLQHRSNELKKGQLKNETWKF
;
A
#
# COMPACT_ATOMS: atom_id res chain seq x y z
N MET A 1 -5.99 -16.04 37.35
CA MET A 1 -5.20 -14.94 36.76
C MET A 1 -5.83 -14.62 35.42
N SER A 2 -6.49 -13.47 35.32
CA SER A 2 -7.13 -13.02 34.08
C SER A 2 -6.04 -12.73 33.05
N SER A 3 -5.98 -13.55 32.00
CA SER A 3 -5.22 -13.23 30.79
C SER A 3 -5.88 -12.02 30.14
N THR A 4 -5.39 -10.83 30.44
CA THR A 4 -5.67 -9.64 29.63
C THR A 4 -4.95 -9.84 28.31
N THR A 5 -5.69 -10.32 27.31
CA THR A 5 -5.32 -10.13 25.90
C THR A 5 -5.15 -8.63 25.68
N VAL A 6 -3.90 -8.19 25.60
CA VAL A 6 -3.58 -6.84 25.13
C VAL A 6 -4.05 -6.81 23.68
N GLU A 7 -5.19 -6.18 23.42
CA GLU A 7 -5.64 -5.88 22.07
C GLU A 7 -4.54 -5.06 21.40
N ASN A 8 -3.86 -5.71 20.46
CA ASN A 8 -2.73 -5.17 19.75
C ASN A 8 -3.29 -4.38 18.57
N SER A 9 -3.71 -3.14 18.83
CA SER A 9 -4.40 -2.36 17.80
C SER A 9 -3.64 -1.06 17.55
N SER A 10 -2.78 -1.08 16.53
CA SER A 10 -2.32 0.13 15.84
C SER A 10 -3.51 0.71 15.07
N VAL A 11 -4.46 1.31 15.78
CA VAL A 11 -5.70 1.83 15.19
C VAL A 11 -5.46 3.21 14.59
N MET A 12 -6.00 3.43 13.40
CA MET A 12 -6.01 4.74 12.77
C MET A 12 -6.82 5.70 13.65
N LYS A 13 -6.28 6.88 13.95
CA LYS A 13 -7.06 7.91 14.66
C LYS A 13 -8.12 8.49 13.74
N ASP A 14 -9.35 8.56 14.23
CA ASP A 14 -10.49 9.13 13.51
C ASP A 14 -10.37 10.65 13.24
N ASN A 15 -11.38 11.21 12.57
CA ASN A 15 -11.60 12.65 12.39
C ASN A 15 -10.47 13.36 11.60
N LYS A 16 -10.03 12.76 10.49
CA LYS A 16 -9.03 13.36 9.57
C LYS A 16 -7.67 13.62 10.22
N HIS A 17 -7.41 13.03 11.39
CA HIS A 17 -6.20 13.31 12.15
C HIS A 17 -4.93 13.04 11.34
N TYR A 18 -4.84 11.90 10.66
CA TYR A 18 -3.68 11.57 9.84
C TYR A 18 -3.58 12.50 8.63
N ASN A 19 -4.69 12.76 7.92
CA ASN A 19 -4.73 13.69 6.79
C ASN A 19 -4.18 15.10 7.14
N LEU A 20 -4.37 15.57 8.38
CA LEU A 20 -3.88 16.87 8.83
C LEU A 20 -2.41 16.87 9.28
N ASN A 21 -1.84 15.69 9.56
CA ASN A 21 -0.53 15.55 10.20
C ASN A 21 0.48 14.71 9.38
N SER A 22 0.15 14.34 8.14
CA SER A 22 0.95 13.44 7.29
C SER A 22 1.88 14.15 6.28
N LYS A 23 2.32 15.38 6.58
CA LYS A 23 3.13 16.21 5.67
C LYS A 23 4.49 15.61 5.35
N SER A 24 5.15 14.99 6.33
CA SER A 24 6.46 14.34 6.10
C SER A 24 6.32 13.11 5.19
N GLN A 25 5.26 12.33 5.37
CA GLN A 25 4.93 11.20 4.49
C GLN A 25 4.60 11.69 3.08
N LEU A 26 3.88 12.81 2.93
CA LEU A 26 3.64 13.41 1.62
C LEU A 26 4.95 13.84 0.94
N ALA A 27 5.86 14.48 1.68
CA ALA A 27 7.16 14.87 1.14
C ALA A 27 7.99 13.66 0.68
N ALA A 28 7.96 12.55 1.43
CA ALA A 28 8.60 11.29 1.03
C ALA A 28 7.95 10.69 -0.22
N ILE A 29 6.61 10.71 -0.32
CA ILE A 29 5.87 10.27 -1.51
C ILE A 29 6.27 11.10 -2.74
N GLN A 30 6.38 12.42 -2.61
CA GLN A 30 6.76 13.30 -3.73
C GLN A 30 8.18 13.01 -4.24
N GLN A 31 9.11 12.65 -3.36
CA GLN A 31 10.45 12.20 -3.77
C GLN A 31 10.40 10.88 -4.56
N SER A 32 9.38 10.04 -4.32
CA SER A 32 9.21 8.77 -5.02
C SER A 32 8.60 8.88 -6.42
N PHE A 33 8.12 10.05 -6.84
CA PHE A 33 7.45 10.23 -8.13
C PHE A 33 8.31 9.80 -9.32
N VAL A 34 9.61 10.03 -9.26
CA VAL A 34 10.53 9.56 -10.31
C VAL A 34 10.51 8.04 -10.49
N TYR A 35 10.29 7.28 -9.42
CA TYR A 35 10.19 5.81 -9.48
C TYR A 35 8.81 5.36 -9.98
N ILE A 36 7.75 6.12 -9.67
CA ILE A 36 6.42 5.89 -10.25
C ILE A 36 6.49 6.02 -11.78
N GLU A 37 7.07 7.11 -12.28
CA GLU A 37 7.22 7.35 -13.72
C GLU A 37 8.01 6.21 -14.38
N LYS A 38 9.16 5.83 -13.81
CA LYS A 38 9.98 4.72 -14.31
C LYS A 38 9.22 3.39 -14.32
N ALA A 39 8.46 3.10 -13.26
CA ALA A 39 7.65 1.89 -13.19
C ALA A 39 6.58 1.88 -14.30
N VAL A 40 5.91 3.01 -14.53
CA VAL A 40 4.95 3.17 -15.63
C VAL A 40 5.64 3.06 -16.98
N GLU A 41 6.83 3.63 -17.19
CA GLU A 41 7.60 3.50 -18.44
C GLU A 41 7.99 2.04 -18.74
N GLN A 42 8.28 1.25 -17.72
CA GLN A 42 8.57 -0.18 -17.84
C GLN A 42 7.30 -1.04 -17.92
N HIS A 43 6.15 -0.46 -17.57
CA HIS A 43 4.85 -1.14 -17.54
C HIS A 43 4.45 -1.69 -18.93
N ASN A 44 4.15 -2.97 -19.09
CA ASN A 44 3.89 -3.56 -20.41
C ASN A 44 2.72 -4.53 -20.41
N VAL A 45 1.54 -4.00 -20.10
CA VAL A 45 0.30 -4.77 -20.17
C VAL A 45 -0.34 -4.58 -21.55
N SER A 46 -0.76 -5.70 -22.16
CA SER A 46 -1.71 -5.68 -23.28
C SER A 46 -3.10 -5.33 -22.73
N LEU A 47 -3.63 -4.20 -23.17
CA LEU A 47 -4.93 -3.69 -22.77
C LEU A 47 -5.90 -3.88 -23.93
N ASN A 48 -6.99 -4.60 -23.67
CA ASN A 48 -8.11 -4.60 -24.61
C ASN A 48 -8.95 -3.31 -24.41
N PRO A 49 -9.65 -2.81 -25.44
CA PRO A 49 -10.47 -1.60 -25.33
C PRO A 49 -11.58 -1.65 -24.24
N ILE A 50 -11.95 -2.86 -23.82
CA ILE A 50 -12.96 -3.09 -22.79
C ILE A 50 -12.37 -3.28 -21.38
N ASP A 51 -11.04 -3.38 -21.24
CA ASP A 51 -10.40 -3.65 -19.96
C ASP A 51 -10.50 -2.43 -19.03
N ILE A 52 -10.79 -2.69 -17.75
CA ILE A 52 -10.65 -1.71 -16.67
C ILE A 52 -9.19 -1.77 -16.18
N PHE A 53 -8.58 -0.61 -16.00
CA PHE A 53 -7.24 -0.47 -15.44
C PHE A 53 -7.33 -0.30 -13.92
N PHE A 54 -7.00 -1.36 -13.18
CA PHE A 54 -6.96 -1.36 -11.73
C PHE A 54 -5.63 -0.84 -11.20
N ILE A 55 -5.70 0.19 -10.37
CA ILE A 55 -4.60 0.72 -9.57
C ILE A 55 -4.91 0.41 -8.11
N VAL A 56 -3.95 -0.11 -7.36
CA VAL A 56 -4.15 -0.45 -5.94
C VAL A 56 -3.18 0.33 -5.09
N ASP A 57 -3.69 0.95 -4.02
CA ASP A 57 -2.87 1.54 -2.95
C ASP A 57 -2.98 0.67 -1.68
N TYR A 58 -1.88 0.00 -1.32
CA TYR A 58 -1.80 -0.85 -0.13
C TYR A 58 -1.31 -0.05 1.07
N GLY A 59 -2.23 0.27 1.99
CA GLY A 59 -1.99 1.14 3.16
C GLY A 59 -2.43 2.59 2.92
N CYS A 60 -3.67 2.78 2.47
CA CYS A 60 -4.20 4.08 2.04
C CYS A 60 -4.54 5.05 3.19
N SER A 61 -4.64 4.57 4.42
CA SER A 61 -5.02 5.37 5.59
C SER A 61 -6.31 6.19 5.32
N GLN A 62 -6.31 7.47 5.66
CA GLN A 62 -7.41 8.43 5.45
C GLN A 62 -7.39 9.07 4.06
N GLY A 63 -6.42 8.72 3.21
CA GLY A 63 -6.48 8.96 1.78
C GLY A 63 -5.90 10.27 1.24
N ALA A 64 -5.61 11.29 2.05
CA ALA A 64 -5.15 12.58 1.50
C ALA A 64 -3.84 12.44 0.70
N ASN A 65 -2.89 11.65 1.20
CA ASN A 65 -1.63 11.38 0.50
C ASN A 65 -1.83 10.38 -0.66
N SER A 66 -2.73 9.40 -0.50
CA SER A 66 -3.10 8.44 -1.54
C SER A 66 -3.64 9.12 -2.80
N VAL A 67 -4.49 10.15 -2.64
CA VAL A 67 -5.00 10.94 -3.77
C VAL A 67 -3.85 11.49 -4.61
N VAL A 68 -2.84 12.07 -3.96
CA VAL A 68 -1.69 12.65 -4.67
C VAL A 68 -0.93 11.57 -5.44
N ALA A 69 -0.58 10.46 -4.78
CA ALA A 69 0.14 9.36 -5.43
C ALA A 69 -0.65 8.75 -6.60
N ILE A 70 -1.93 8.47 -6.40
CA ILE A 70 -2.82 7.90 -7.42
C ILE A 70 -2.98 8.84 -8.61
N GLN A 71 -3.16 10.14 -8.38
CA GLN A 71 -3.24 11.11 -9.48
C GLN A 71 -1.95 11.14 -10.31
N THR A 72 -0.79 11.09 -9.67
CA THR A 72 0.50 10.99 -10.36
C THR A 72 0.59 9.70 -11.20
N ILE A 73 0.20 8.55 -10.64
CA ILE A 73 0.17 7.26 -11.34
C ILE A 73 -0.76 7.34 -12.55
N ILE A 74 -1.98 7.85 -12.38
CA ILE A 74 -2.97 8.02 -13.45
C ILE A 74 -2.41 8.89 -14.57
N GLN A 75 -1.83 10.05 -14.25
CA GLN A 75 -1.26 10.95 -15.26
C GLN A 75 -0.13 10.28 -16.05
N ALA A 76 0.74 9.54 -15.37
CA ALA A 76 1.81 8.79 -16.02
C ALA A 76 1.25 7.71 -16.97
N ILE A 77 0.26 6.93 -16.51
CA ILE A 77 -0.40 5.88 -17.31
C ILE A 77 -1.09 6.48 -18.54
N GLN A 78 -1.84 7.57 -18.35
CA GLN A 78 -2.55 8.25 -19.44
C GLN A 78 -1.60 8.80 -20.50
N ARG A 79 -0.48 9.41 -20.09
CA ARG A 79 0.56 9.85 -21.05
C ARG A 79 1.17 8.70 -21.83
N LYS A 80 1.42 7.57 -21.17
CA LYS A 80 2.05 6.41 -21.81
C LYS A 80 1.12 5.72 -22.81
N TYR A 81 -0.12 5.43 -22.39
CA TYR A 81 -1.01 4.61 -23.20
C TYR A 81 -1.90 5.43 -24.13
N GLY A 82 -2.16 6.71 -23.81
CA GLY A 82 -2.96 7.65 -24.61
C GLY A 82 -4.45 7.31 -24.71
N THR A 83 -4.81 6.03 -24.69
CA THR A 83 -6.16 5.49 -24.89
C THR A 83 -6.92 5.24 -23.59
N ILE A 84 -6.22 5.24 -22.44
CA ILE A 84 -6.83 5.02 -21.13
C ILE A 84 -7.43 6.33 -20.64
N THR A 85 -8.74 6.42 -20.62
CA THR A 85 -9.49 7.55 -20.07
C THR A 85 -9.87 7.30 -18.60
N SER A 86 -10.26 8.34 -17.87
CA SER A 86 -10.57 8.23 -16.43
C SER A 86 -11.74 7.29 -16.10
N ASP A 87 -12.70 7.12 -17.03
CA ASP A 87 -13.80 6.16 -16.92
C ASP A 87 -13.35 4.69 -17.01
N LYS A 88 -12.14 4.43 -17.49
CA LYS A 88 -11.52 3.11 -17.55
C LYS A 88 -10.61 2.82 -16.35
N ILE A 89 -10.45 3.77 -15.44
CA ILE A 89 -9.61 3.60 -14.24
C ILE A 89 -10.47 3.27 -13.04
N CYS A 90 -10.09 2.21 -12.33
CA CYS A 90 -10.65 1.85 -11.04
C CYS A 90 -9.53 1.77 -10.01
N THR A 91 -9.64 2.53 -8.92
CA THR A 91 -8.66 2.51 -7.84
C THR A 91 -9.17 1.67 -6.68
N VAL A 92 -8.36 0.76 -6.16
CA VAL A 92 -8.67 0.01 -4.93
C VAL A 92 -7.81 0.57 -3.81
N LEU A 93 -8.46 1.10 -2.78
CA LEU A 93 -7.83 1.63 -1.58
C LEU A 93 -7.88 0.56 -0.51
N ASN A 94 -6.72 0.03 -0.13
CA ASN A 94 -6.61 -1.03 0.85
C ASN A 94 -6.03 -0.52 2.17
N ASP A 95 -6.62 -0.98 3.27
CA ASP A 95 -6.12 -0.77 4.63
C ASP A 95 -6.75 -1.83 5.56
N LEU A 96 -6.38 -1.82 6.84
CA LEU A 96 -6.96 -2.70 7.84
C LEU A 96 -8.46 -2.41 8.05
N PRO A 97 -9.26 -3.40 8.49
CA PRO A 97 -10.67 -3.19 8.81
C PRO A 97 -10.93 -2.01 9.77
N SER A 98 -10.00 -1.78 10.69
CA SER A 98 -10.05 -0.72 11.71
C SER A 98 -9.66 0.68 11.19
N ASN A 99 -9.48 0.87 9.89
CA ASN A 99 -9.21 2.19 9.31
C ASN A 99 -10.45 3.11 9.39
N ASP A 100 -10.22 4.42 9.33
CA ASP A 100 -11.29 5.43 9.25
C ASP A 100 -11.82 5.52 7.80
N TRP A 101 -12.61 4.52 7.42
CA TRP A 101 -13.21 4.39 6.09
C TRP A 101 -14.14 5.56 5.74
N LEU A 102 -14.81 6.15 6.74
CA LEU A 102 -15.69 7.30 6.52
C LEU A 102 -14.89 8.50 6.01
N THR A 103 -13.80 8.85 6.69
CA THR A 103 -12.91 9.91 6.24
C THR A 103 -12.31 9.60 4.86
N LEU A 104 -11.93 8.35 4.61
CA LEU A 104 -11.41 7.93 3.30
C LEU A 104 -12.45 8.20 2.20
N PHE A 105 -13.69 7.73 2.36
CA PHE A 105 -14.74 7.94 1.37
C PHE A 105 -15.06 9.42 1.16
N GLN A 106 -15.08 10.24 2.21
CA GLN A 106 -15.24 11.69 2.08
C GLN A 106 -14.10 12.34 1.27
N THR A 107 -12.87 11.85 1.44
CA THR A 107 -11.69 12.35 0.72
C THR A 107 -11.78 12.03 -0.78
N PHE A 108 -12.33 10.87 -1.15
CA PHE A 108 -12.42 10.41 -2.53
C PHE A 108 -13.74 10.76 -3.25
N ALA A 109 -14.78 11.19 -2.52
CA ALA A 109 -16.13 11.43 -3.08
C ALA A 109 -16.22 12.44 -4.24
N ARG A 110 -15.20 13.29 -4.43
CA ARG A 110 -15.17 14.34 -5.46
C ARG A 110 -14.17 14.07 -6.59
N LEU A 111 -13.53 12.91 -6.61
CA LEU A 111 -12.57 12.55 -7.64
C LEU A 111 -13.27 12.04 -8.90
N SER A 112 -12.63 12.21 -10.04
CA SER A 112 -13.18 11.87 -11.37
C SER A 112 -13.04 10.41 -11.76
N PHE A 113 -12.43 9.58 -10.90
CA PHE A 113 -12.21 8.15 -11.14
C PHE A 113 -12.92 7.31 -10.08
N SER A 114 -13.27 6.08 -10.45
CA SER A 114 -13.98 5.15 -9.56
C SER A 114 -13.04 4.63 -8.48
N CYS A 115 -13.56 4.52 -7.25
CA CYS A 115 -12.84 4.02 -6.09
C CYS A 115 -13.59 2.86 -5.44
N LEU A 116 -12.87 1.79 -5.12
CA LEU A 116 -13.30 0.68 -4.28
C LEU A 116 -12.45 0.65 -3.01
N ALA A 117 -13.00 0.09 -1.94
CA ALA A 117 -12.27 -0.12 -0.68
C ALA A 117 -12.07 -1.61 -0.41
N SER A 118 -10.90 -1.97 0.13
CA SER A 118 -10.60 -3.32 0.61
C SER A 118 -10.11 -3.26 2.06
N GLY A 119 -11.00 -3.57 3.00
CA GLY A 119 -10.72 -3.58 4.43
C GLY A 119 -10.13 -4.90 4.88
N LYS A 120 -8.88 -5.18 4.51
CA LYS A 120 -8.20 -6.45 4.78
C LYS A 120 -6.69 -6.22 4.91
N SER A 121 -6.02 -7.03 5.73
CA SER A 121 -4.56 -7.02 5.78
C SER A 121 -3.96 -7.28 4.40
N PHE A 122 -3.06 -6.40 3.96
CA PHE A 122 -2.20 -6.62 2.79
C PHE A 122 -1.20 -7.77 2.95
N TYR A 123 -1.04 -8.38 4.13
CA TYR A 123 -0.27 -9.63 4.27
C TYR A 123 -1.11 -10.86 3.88
N GLU A 124 -2.31 -10.64 3.35
CA GLU A 124 -3.16 -11.64 2.74
C GLU A 124 -3.47 -11.26 1.29
N GLN A 125 -4.08 -12.18 0.53
CA GLN A 125 -4.64 -11.86 -0.78
C GLN A 125 -5.93 -11.05 -0.61
N ILE A 126 -5.98 -9.86 -1.21
CA ILE A 126 -7.06 -8.88 -1.09
C ILE A 126 -7.87 -8.72 -2.38
N LEU A 127 -7.33 -9.16 -3.52
CA LEU A 127 -7.97 -9.11 -4.83
C LEU A 127 -7.82 -10.45 -5.56
N PRO A 128 -8.71 -10.78 -6.52
CA PRO A 128 -8.56 -12.00 -7.32
C PRO A 128 -7.26 -11.98 -8.14
N SER A 129 -6.72 -13.16 -8.44
CA SER A 129 -5.45 -13.28 -9.15
C SER A 129 -5.51 -12.68 -10.56
N ASN A 130 -4.40 -12.09 -11.01
CA ASN A 130 -4.24 -11.45 -12.33
C ASN A 130 -5.21 -10.28 -12.63
N THR A 131 -5.65 -9.54 -11.60
CA THR A 131 -6.59 -8.42 -11.76
C THR A 131 -5.93 -7.05 -11.69
N VAL A 132 -4.80 -6.91 -11.00
CA VAL A 132 -4.18 -5.60 -10.72
C VAL A 132 -3.23 -5.20 -11.84
N GLN A 133 -3.39 -4.02 -12.43
CA GLN A 133 -2.48 -3.47 -13.45
C GLN A 133 -1.38 -2.60 -12.84
N PHE A 134 -1.58 -1.97 -11.69
CA PHE A 134 -0.51 -1.23 -11.04
C PHE A 134 -0.67 -1.25 -9.52
N GLY A 135 0.30 -1.82 -8.82
CA GLY A 135 0.34 -1.83 -7.36
C GLY A 135 1.22 -0.71 -6.82
N TYR A 136 0.75 -0.01 -5.79
CA TYR A 136 1.47 1.05 -5.10
C TYR A 136 1.35 0.87 -3.59
N THR A 137 2.44 1.17 -2.87
CA THR A 137 2.42 1.27 -1.41
C THR A 137 3.45 2.29 -0.97
N SER A 138 3.15 3.03 0.10
CA SER A 138 4.11 3.94 0.73
C SER A 138 3.88 3.99 2.22
N THR A 139 4.96 3.94 3.00
CA THR A 139 4.92 4.12 4.46
C THR A 139 3.92 3.17 5.16
N ALA A 140 3.76 1.95 4.64
CA ALA A 140 2.81 0.97 5.18
C ALA A 140 3.48 -0.35 5.56
N ILE A 141 4.30 -0.93 4.68
CA ILE A 141 4.89 -2.28 4.84
C ILE A 141 5.81 -2.48 6.06
N HIS A 142 6.18 -1.41 6.77
CA HIS A 142 6.97 -1.49 8.01
C HIS A 142 6.10 -1.83 9.24
N TRP A 143 4.78 -1.75 9.13
CA TRP A 143 3.84 -2.20 10.15
C TRP A 143 3.67 -3.71 10.06
N LEU A 144 4.31 -4.44 10.97
CA LEU A 144 4.28 -5.90 10.99
C LEU A 144 2.89 -6.46 11.31
N SER A 145 2.61 -7.66 10.81
CA SER A 145 1.33 -8.36 10.99
C SER A 145 1.04 -8.71 12.44
N LYS A 146 2.09 -8.89 13.26
CA LYS A 146 2.00 -9.14 14.69
C LYS A 146 3.22 -8.61 15.43
N LYS A 147 3.06 -8.42 16.74
CA LYS A 147 4.13 -8.04 17.66
C LYS A 147 4.90 -9.31 18.10
N PRO A 148 6.19 -9.47 17.75
CA PRO A 148 6.93 -10.71 18.05
C PRO A 148 7.28 -10.85 19.53
N CYS A 149 7.74 -9.76 20.15
CA CYS A 149 8.06 -9.70 21.57
C CYS A 149 7.87 -8.27 22.11
N ASN A 150 7.89 -8.13 23.44
CA ASN A 150 8.10 -6.82 24.05
C ASN A 150 9.58 -6.43 23.92
N LEU A 151 9.83 -5.15 23.70
CA LEU A 151 11.17 -4.58 23.73
C LEU A 151 11.45 -4.07 25.14
N SER A 152 12.59 -4.45 25.70
CA SER A 152 12.99 -4.17 27.07
C SER A 152 13.49 -2.75 27.29
N ARG A 153 14.05 -2.11 26.25
CA ARG A 153 14.80 -0.85 26.37
C ARG A 153 14.43 0.23 25.35
N HIS A 154 13.58 -0.07 24.38
CA HIS A 154 13.20 0.87 23.33
C HIS A 154 11.79 0.56 22.79
N CYS A 155 11.21 1.47 22.01
CA CYS A 155 9.94 1.24 21.30
C CYS A 155 10.11 0.82 19.84
N PHE A 156 11.36 0.74 19.35
CA PHE A 156 11.69 0.40 17.97
C PHE A 156 12.77 -0.67 17.98
N ALA A 157 12.50 -1.83 17.39
CA ALA A 157 13.37 -3.00 17.53
C ALA A 157 14.78 -2.75 16.99
N PHE A 158 14.90 -2.02 15.88
CA PHE A 158 16.16 -1.72 15.22
C PHE A 158 16.78 -0.38 15.62
N ALA A 159 16.25 0.28 16.67
CA ALA A 159 16.82 1.49 17.21
C ALA A 159 17.27 1.29 18.67
N GLY A 160 18.23 2.11 19.10
CA GLY A 160 18.67 2.16 20.49
C GLY A 160 19.32 0.87 20.99
N GLN A 161 19.00 0.50 22.24
CA GLN A 161 19.68 -0.56 22.99
C GLN A 161 18.92 -1.89 23.03
N SER A 162 18.10 -2.19 22.02
CA SER A 162 17.46 -3.51 21.89
C SER A 162 18.52 -4.61 21.85
N THR A 163 18.26 -5.71 22.52
CA THR A 163 19.10 -6.91 22.55
C THR A 163 19.16 -7.56 21.18
N ASP A 164 20.19 -8.38 20.93
CA ASP A 164 20.30 -9.10 19.67
C ASP A 164 19.16 -10.10 19.49
N GLU A 165 18.71 -10.74 20.57
CA GLU A 165 17.58 -11.67 20.54
C GLU A 165 16.25 -10.98 20.17
N GLU A 166 16.00 -9.78 20.71
CA GLU A 166 14.86 -8.94 20.30
C GLU A 166 14.97 -8.56 18.81
N LYS A 167 16.12 -8.08 18.35
CA LYS A 167 16.34 -7.73 16.93
C LYS A 167 16.13 -8.93 16.02
N THR A 168 16.59 -10.12 16.40
CA THR A 168 16.39 -11.36 15.65
C THR A 168 14.91 -11.72 15.55
N MET A 169 14.15 -11.66 16.65
CA MET A 169 12.71 -11.96 16.63
C MET A 169 11.93 -10.98 15.75
N TRP A 170 12.21 -9.68 15.86
CA TRP A 170 11.57 -8.66 15.03
C TRP A 170 12.00 -8.74 13.56
N GLY A 171 13.26 -9.06 13.29
CA GLY A 171 13.78 -9.25 11.93
C GLY A 171 13.16 -10.46 11.24
N LYS A 172 13.00 -11.57 11.98
CA LYS A 172 12.31 -12.76 11.47
C LYS A 172 10.86 -12.44 11.07
N GLN A 173 10.13 -11.72 11.92
CA GLN A 173 8.76 -11.32 11.59
C GLN A 173 8.69 -10.41 10.35
N ALA A 174 9.58 -9.41 10.27
CA ALA A 174 9.64 -8.51 9.12
C ALA A 174 9.94 -9.26 7.82
N ALA A 175 10.82 -10.26 7.85
CA ALA A 175 11.14 -11.08 6.70
C ALA A 175 9.93 -11.94 6.26
N GLU A 176 9.26 -12.62 7.20
CA GLU A 176 8.05 -13.41 6.94
C GLU A 176 6.93 -12.55 6.33
N ASP A 177 6.69 -11.38 6.92
CA ASP A 177 5.65 -10.44 6.45
C ASP A 177 5.97 -9.89 5.06
N TYR A 178 7.22 -9.53 4.80
CA TYR A 178 7.62 -9.03 3.49
C TYR A 178 7.50 -10.11 2.41
N GLU A 179 7.86 -11.36 2.73
CA GLU A 179 7.68 -12.49 1.81
C GLU A 179 6.18 -12.71 1.49
N LEU A 180 5.31 -12.74 2.51
CA LEU A 180 3.87 -12.87 2.32
C LEU A 180 3.30 -11.73 1.46
N PHE A 181 3.72 -10.50 1.72
CA PHE A 181 3.33 -9.36 0.90
C PHE A 181 3.69 -9.59 -0.57
N LEU A 182 4.95 -9.90 -0.87
CA LEU A 182 5.41 -10.13 -2.24
C LEU A 182 4.67 -11.29 -2.92
N GLN A 183 4.49 -12.41 -2.22
CA GLN A 183 3.76 -13.58 -2.72
C GLN A 183 2.31 -13.22 -3.10
N HIS A 184 1.56 -12.56 -2.21
CA HIS A 184 0.18 -12.19 -2.51
C HIS A 184 0.09 -11.13 -3.62
N ARG A 185 0.97 -10.13 -3.63
CA ARG A 185 1.01 -9.14 -4.72
C ARG A 185 1.32 -9.79 -6.06
N SER A 186 2.25 -10.75 -6.10
CA SER A 186 2.60 -11.46 -7.33
C SER A 186 1.42 -12.25 -7.92
N ASN A 187 0.54 -12.78 -7.06
CA ASN A 187 -0.67 -13.48 -7.49
C ASN A 187 -1.72 -12.51 -8.05
N GLU A 188 -1.85 -11.33 -7.43
CA GLU A 188 -2.83 -10.31 -7.80
C GLU A 188 -2.48 -9.57 -9.09
N LEU A 189 -1.20 -9.32 -9.34
CA LEU A 189 -0.73 -8.57 -10.52
C LEU A 189 -1.00 -9.34 -11.82
N LYS A 190 -1.54 -8.65 -12.83
CA LYS A 190 -1.70 -9.18 -14.20
C LYS A 190 -0.32 -9.53 -14.76
N LYS A 191 -0.12 -10.73 -15.34
CA LYS A 191 1.19 -11.16 -15.85
C LYS A 191 1.78 -10.21 -16.91
N GLY A 192 3.12 -10.12 -16.96
CA GLY A 192 3.86 -9.40 -17.99
C GLY A 192 4.05 -7.89 -17.76
N GLN A 193 3.87 -7.39 -16.52
CA GLN A 193 3.83 -5.94 -16.29
C GLN A 193 5.17 -5.24 -16.44
N LEU A 194 6.32 -5.88 -16.22
CA LEU A 194 7.61 -5.20 -16.34
C LEU A 194 8.40 -5.81 -17.50
N LYS A 195 8.94 -4.95 -18.38
CA LYS A 195 9.69 -5.36 -19.57
C LYS A 195 10.95 -6.21 -19.30
N ASN A 196 11.38 -6.34 -18.04
CA ASN A 196 12.54 -7.14 -17.67
C ASN A 196 12.18 -8.02 -16.47
N GLU A 197 12.19 -9.35 -16.65
CA GLU A 197 11.89 -10.35 -15.61
C GLU A 197 13.00 -10.50 -14.54
N THR A 198 13.79 -9.46 -14.30
CA THR A 198 14.86 -9.49 -13.30
C THR A 198 14.66 -8.39 -12.28
N TRP A 199 13.92 -8.73 -11.22
CA TRP A 199 14.04 -8.05 -9.94
C TRP A 199 15.45 -8.34 -9.39
N LYS A 200 16.38 -7.40 -9.57
CA LYS A 200 17.64 -7.43 -8.82
C LYS A 200 17.44 -6.54 -7.59
N PHE A 201 17.36 -7.16 -6.42
CA PHE A 201 17.57 -6.49 -5.15
C PHE A 201 19.07 -6.23 -4.95
#